data_AF-A0A7W0TJG1-F1
#
_entry.id   AF-A0A7W0TJG1-F1
#
_cell.length_a   1.000
_cell.length_b   1.000
_cell.length_c   1.000
_cell.angle_alpha   90.00
_cell.angle_beta   90.00
_cell.angle_gamma   90.00
#
_symmetry.space_group_name_H-M   'P 1'
#
loop_
_entity.id
_entity.type
_entity.pdbx_description
1 polymer ?
#
loop_
_entity_poly.entity_id
_entity_poly.type
_entity_poly.pdbx_seq_one_letter_code
_entity_poly.pdbx_strand_id
1 'polypeptide(L)'
;MPAMDVIVRAALPADPVDGLLFASAAPYYTAYAGGSRPAQRLLRTLYPRAGHTASWDVCRVAEVDGAAVGVLAAFPADACQALAQRFVRLTLAHSPPWRIPALFRHLRATAAVAPQPPAGMLYVD
;
A
#
# COMPACT_ATOMS: atom_id res chain seq x y z
N MET A 1 -2.63 9.94 -30.06
CA MET A 1 -2.96 8.70 -29.33
C MET A 1 -4.47 8.55 -29.34
N PRO A 2 -5.03 7.37 -29.63
CA PRO A 2 -6.47 7.16 -29.48
C PRO A 2 -6.88 7.44 -28.02
N ALA A 3 -8.11 7.90 -27.81
CA ALA A 3 -8.67 8.04 -26.47
C ALA A 3 -8.73 6.66 -25.82
N MET A 4 -8.07 6.51 -24.67
CA MET A 4 -8.16 5.30 -23.85
C MET A 4 -9.20 5.56 -22.76
N ASP A 5 -10.31 4.83 -22.78
CA ASP A 5 -11.29 4.87 -21.71
C ASP A 5 -10.73 4.11 -20.49
N VAL A 6 -10.61 4.84 -19.39
CA VAL A 6 -10.15 4.29 -18.11
C VAL A 6 -11.35 4.24 -17.17
N ILE A 7 -11.72 3.03 -16.74
CA ILE A 7 -12.78 2.81 -15.77
C ILE A 7 -12.13 2.65 -14.40
N VAL A 8 -12.56 3.47 -13.43
CA VAL A 8 -12.11 3.34 -12.04
C VAL A 8 -13.20 2.63 -11.24
N ARG A 9 -12.85 1.50 -10.61
CA ARG A 9 -13.77 0.71 -9.80
C ARG A 9 -13.22 0.41 -8.40
N ALA A 10 -14.11 -0.03 -7.51
CA ALA A 10 -13.69 -0.62 -6.24
C ALA A 10 -12.78 -1.83 -6.50
N ALA A 11 -11.70 -1.92 -5.74
CA ALA A 11 -10.82 -3.06 -5.82
C ALA A 11 -11.46 -4.28 -5.13
N LEU A 12 -11.08 -5.46 -5.57
CA LEU A 12 -11.49 -6.75 -5.05
C LEU A 12 -10.29 -7.49 -4.47
N PRO A 13 -10.48 -8.39 -3.49
CA PRO A 13 -9.40 -9.18 -2.90
C PRO A 13 -8.61 -10.01 -3.94
N ALA A 14 -9.26 -10.36 -5.06
CA ALA A 14 -8.69 -11.18 -6.12
C ALA A 14 -8.02 -10.38 -7.24
N ASP A 15 -8.04 -9.05 -7.20
CA ASP A 15 -7.45 -8.23 -8.25
C ASP A 15 -5.91 -8.39 -8.29
N PRO A 16 -5.30 -8.60 -9.46
CA PRO A 16 -3.86 -8.82 -9.61
C PRO A 16 -3.08 -7.50 -9.60
N VAL A 17 -3.26 -6.68 -8.57
CA VAL A 17 -2.70 -5.31 -8.48
C VAL A 17 -1.52 -5.18 -7.51
N ASP A 18 -1.04 -6.28 -6.91
CA ASP A 18 0.10 -6.26 -6.00
C ASP A 18 1.39 -5.74 -6.66
N GLY A 19 1.57 -6.02 -7.96
CA GLY A 19 2.66 -5.46 -8.76
C GLY A 19 2.55 -3.95 -8.97
N LEU A 20 1.33 -3.44 -9.22
CA LEU A 20 1.06 -2.01 -9.38
C LEU A 20 1.23 -1.27 -8.04
N LEU A 21 0.75 -1.86 -6.94
CA LEU A 21 0.98 -1.35 -5.58
C LEU A 21 2.46 -1.31 -5.26
N PHE A 22 3.22 -2.36 -5.58
CA PHE A 22 4.65 -2.34 -5.39
C PHE A 22 5.30 -1.20 -6.19
N ALA A 23 4.85 -0.96 -7.42
CA ALA A 23 5.41 0.07 -8.28
C ALA A 23 5.14 1.50 -7.78
N SER A 24 3.99 1.77 -7.12
CA SER A 24 3.67 3.12 -6.60
C SER A 24 4.71 3.62 -5.60
N ALA A 25 5.16 2.73 -4.72
CA ALA A 25 6.10 3.07 -3.66
C ALA A 25 7.21 2.01 -3.49
N ALA A 26 7.83 1.59 -4.61
CA ALA A 26 8.81 0.50 -4.61
C ALA A 26 9.97 0.68 -3.61
N PRO A 27 10.58 1.88 -3.45
CA PRO A 27 11.63 2.08 -2.45
C PRO A 27 11.13 1.89 -1.01
N TYR A 28 9.91 2.37 -0.72
CA TYR A 28 9.28 2.24 0.59
C TYR A 28 9.04 0.77 0.94
N TYR A 29 8.35 0.02 0.08
CA TYR A 29 8.07 -1.40 0.33
C TYR A 29 9.35 -2.24 0.35
N THR A 30 10.35 -1.90 -0.48
CA THR A 30 11.66 -2.57 -0.50
C THR A 30 12.38 -2.35 0.82
N ALA A 31 12.40 -1.15 1.39
CA ALA A 31 12.98 -0.90 2.70
C ALA A 31 12.23 -1.67 3.80
N TYR A 32 10.90 -1.69 3.72
CA TYR A 32 10.01 -2.35 4.66
C TYR A 32 10.25 -3.86 4.72
N ALA A 33 10.22 -4.53 3.56
CA ALA A 33 10.40 -5.97 3.46
C ALA A 33 11.87 -6.40 3.28
N GLY A 34 12.81 -5.44 3.16
CA GLY A 34 14.25 -5.58 2.88
C GLY A 34 14.60 -6.38 1.65
N GLY A 35 14.02 -5.94 0.55
CA GLY A 35 14.26 -6.46 -0.78
C GLY A 35 12.98 -6.43 -1.60
N SER A 36 13.13 -6.22 -2.90
CA SER A 36 12.00 -6.13 -3.82
C SER A 36 11.20 -7.43 -3.90
N ARG A 37 11.87 -8.59 -3.92
CA ARG A 37 11.19 -9.90 -3.94
C ARG A 37 10.41 -10.18 -2.64
N PRO A 38 10.99 -10.00 -1.43
CA PRO A 38 10.22 -10.02 -0.18
C PRO A 38 9.04 -9.05 -0.18
N ALA A 39 9.22 -7.83 -0.68
CA ALA A 39 8.17 -6.81 -0.72
C ALA A 39 6.97 -7.24 -1.58
N GLN A 40 7.22 -7.72 -2.80
CA GLN A 40 6.17 -8.22 -3.68
C GLN A 40 5.42 -9.41 -3.05
N ARG A 41 6.15 -10.36 -2.43
CA ARG A 41 5.52 -11.48 -1.71
C ARG A 41 4.67 -11.02 -0.54
N LEU A 42 5.15 -10.03 0.21
CA LEU A 42 4.43 -9.44 1.34
C LEU A 42 3.13 -8.79 0.85
N LEU A 43 3.19 -7.93 -0.17
CA LEU A 43 2.02 -7.26 -0.73
C LEU A 43 1.02 -8.27 -1.29
N ARG A 44 1.45 -9.26 -2.05
CA ARG A 44 0.57 -10.33 -2.53
C ARG A 44 -0.14 -11.09 -1.42
N THR A 45 0.53 -11.27 -0.28
CA THR A 45 -0.04 -11.96 0.90
C THR A 45 -0.97 -11.07 1.71
N LEU A 46 -0.69 -9.77 1.77
CA LEU A 46 -1.42 -8.82 2.61
C LEU A 46 -2.57 -8.16 1.87
N TYR A 47 -2.48 -7.91 0.57
CA TYR A 47 -3.48 -7.21 -0.22
C TYR A 47 -4.93 -7.73 0.00
N PRO A 48 -5.19 -9.06 0.04
CA PRO A 48 -6.55 -9.57 0.29
C PRO A 48 -7.07 -9.33 1.72
N ARG A 49 -6.21 -8.93 2.67
CA ARG A 49 -6.56 -8.74 4.08
C ARG A 49 -6.96 -7.29 4.35
N ALA A 50 -8.23 -7.04 4.62
CA ALA A 50 -8.76 -5.70 4.87
C ALA A 50 -8.14 -4.99 6.10
N GLY A 51 -8.29 -3.67 6.11
CA GLY A 51 -8.00 -2.79 7.25
C GLY A 51 -6.54 -2.33 7.35
N HIS A 52 -5.83 -2.15 6.25
CA HIS A 52 -4.50 -1.55 6.26
C HIS A 52 -4.25 -0.65 5.04
N THR A 53 -3.11 0.04 4.99
CA THR A 53 -2.85 1.06 3.96
C THR A 53 -2.70 0.50 2.54
N ALA A 54 -2.43 -0.79 2.38
CA ALA A 54 -2.26 -1.46 1.09
C ALA A 54 -3.28 -2.60 0.82
N SER A 55 -4.48 -2.52 1.40
CA SER A 55 -5.52 -3.56 1.25
C SER A 55 -6.60 -3.16 0.24
N TRP A 56 -7.25 -4.17 -0.35
CA TRP A 56 -8.27 -3.99 -1.39
C TRP A 56 -9.41 -3.03 -0.97
N ASP A 57 -9.79 -2.98 0.30
CA ASP A 57 -10.90 -2.16 0.83
C ASP A 57 -10.64 -0.65 0.74
N VAL A 58 -9.36 -0.25 0.77
CA VAL A 58 -8.95 1.15 0.57
C VAL A 58 -8.47 1.41 -0.86
N CYS A 59 -8.40 0.39 -1.71
CA CYS A 59 -7.93 0.54 -3.08
C CYS A 59 -9.07 0.78 -4.10
N ARG A 60 -8.71 1.44 -5.19
CA ARG A 60 -9.46 1.53 -6.43
C ARG A 60 -8.57 1.02 -7.56
N VAL A 61 -9.15 0.32 -8.52
CA VAL A 61 -8.43 -0.19 -9.69
C VAL A 61 -8.86 0.60 -10.91
N ALA A 62 -7.88 1.08 -11.67
CA ALA A 62 -8.08 1.66 -12.98
C ALA A 62 -7.93 0.55 -14.03
N GLU A 63 -8.95 0.38 -14.87
CA GLU A 63 -9.02 -0.65 -15.89
C GLU A 63 -9.12 -0.06 -17.29
N VAL A 64 -8.44 -0.71 -18.24
CA VAL A 64 -8.55 -0.49 -19.69
C VAL A 64 -8.76 -1.85 -20.33
N ASP A 65 -9.82 -2.01 -21.12
CA ASP A 65 -10.16 -3.27 -21.79
C ASP A 65 -10.21 -4.49 -20.85
N GLY A 66 -10.66 -4.29 -19.60
CA GLY A 66 -10.73 -5.33 -18.57
C GLY A 66 -9.39 -5.71 -17.92
N ALA A 67 -8.29 -5.03 -18.26
CA ALA A 67 -6.99 -5.19 -17.64
C ALA A 67 -6.73 -4.07 -16.62
N ALA A 68 -6.26 -4.45 -15.42
CA ALA A 68 -5.82 -3.48 -14.43
C ALA A 68 -4.53 -2.78 -14.90
N VAL A 69 -4.61 -1.47 -15.11
CA VAL A 69 -3.49 -0.62 -15.54
C VAL A 69 -3.01 0.32 -14.45
N GLY A 70 -3.80 0.50 -13.39
CA GLY A 70 -3.46 1.34 -12.26
C GLY A 70 -4.17 0.92 -10.98
N VAL A 71 -3.60 1.34 -9.86
CA VAL A 71 -4.19 1.18 -8.53
C VAL A 71 -4.03 2.50 -7.80
N LEU A 72 -5.05 2.86 -7.03
CA LEU A 72 -5.08 4.05 -6.21
C LEU A 72 -5.49 3.65 -4.81
N ALA A 73 -4.70 4.00 -3.80
CA ALA A 73 -5.06 3.78 -2.40
C ALA A 73 -5.64 5.07 -1.83
N ALA A 74 -6.92 5.06 -1.47
CA ALA A 74 -7.61 6.22 -0.91
C ALA A 74 -8.33 5.87 0.39
N PHE A 75 -8.01 6.62 1.45
CA PHE A 75 -8.66 6.48 2.74
C PHE A 75 -8.68 7.82 3.51
N PRO A 76 -9.62 7.98 4.47
CA PRO A 76 -9.66 9.16 5.33
C PRO A 76 -8.33 9.36 6.08
N ALA A 77 -7.78 10.57 6.03
CA ALA A 77 -6.45 10.83 6.57
C ALA A 77 -6.35 10.64 8.09
N ASP A 78 -7.46 10.80 8.81
CA ASP A 78 -7.62 10.48 10.23
C ASP A 78 -7.46 8.97 10.52
N ALA A 79 -7.80 8.10 9.55
CA ALA A 79 -7.60 6.66 9.66
C ALA A 79 -6.15 6.22 9.37
N CYS A 80 -5.31 7.11 8.82
CA CYS A 80 -3.96 6.78 8.34
C CYS A 80 -3.10 6.09 9.41
N GLN A 81 -3.08 6.63 10.63
CA GLN A 81 -2.28 6.06 11.71
C GLN A 81 -2.75 4.65 12.09
N ALA A 82 -4.06 4.41 12.19
CA ALA A 82 -4.62 3.11 12.55
C ALA A 82 -4.33 2.06 11.45
N LEU A 83 -4.53 2.44 10.19
CA LEU A 83 -4.26 1.58 9.03
C LEU A 83 -2.76 1.25 8.91
N ALA A 84 -1.88 2.24 9.10
CA ALA A 84 -0.44 2.06 9.04
C ALA A 84 0.07 1.16 10.17
N GLN A 85 -0.42 1.36 11.41
CA GLN A 85 -0.09 0.47 12.53
C GLN A 85 -0.48 -0.98 12.27
N ARG A 86 -1.65 -1.20 11.64
CA ARG A 86 -2.07 -2.55 11.26
C ARG A 86 -1.18 -3.15 10.18
N PHE A 87 -0.78 -2.37 9.17
CA PHE A 87 0.19 -2.79 8.16
C PHE A 87 1.54 -3.20 8.78
N VAL A 88 2.05 -2.39 9.73
CA VAL A 88 3.28 -2.68 10.49
C VAL A 88 3.16 -4.01 11.23
N ARG A 89 2.09 -4.20 12.02
CA ARG A 89 1.87 -5.42 12.80
C ARG A 89 1.82 -6.66 11.91
N LEU A 90 1.10 -6.59 10.79
CA LEU A 90 1.03 -7.67 9.82
C LEU A 90 2.40 -7.94 9.18
N THR A 91 3.17 -6.90 8.88
CA THR A 91 4.51 -7.06 8.31
C THR A 91 5.50 -7.68 9.29
N LEU A 92 5.44 -7.29 10.57
CA LEU A 92 6.29 -7.85 11.63
C LEU A 92 6.11 -9.37 11.76
N ALA A 93 4.87 -9.87 11.61
CA ALA A 93 4.59 -11.31 11.61
C ALA A 93 5.26 -12.08 10.44
N HIS A 94 5.65 -11.38 9.37
CA HIS A 94 6.33 -11.95 8.20
C HIS A 94 7.80 -11.52 8.11
N SER A 95 8.31 -10.79 9.11
CA SER A 95 9.66 -10.23 9.13
C SER A 95 10.59 -11.05 10.01
N PRO A 96 11.84 -11.31 9.57
CA PRO A 96 12.82 -11.93 10.45
C PRO A 96 13.14 -11.03 11.66
N PRO A 97 13.32 -11.60 12.86
CA PRO A 97 13.45 -10.81 14.09
C PRO A 97 14.67 -9.88 14.09
N TRP A 98 15.77 -10.26 13.44
CA TRP A 98 16.97 -9.44 13.30
C TRP A 98 16.78 -8.18 12.45
N ARG A 99 15.67 -8.05 11.71
CA ARG A 99 15.38 -6.91 10.84
C ARG A 99 14.41 -5.90 11.43
N ILE A 100 13.74 -6.27 12.52
CA ILE A 100 12.82 -5.41 13.24
C ILE A 100 13.46 -4.07 13.64
N PRO A 101 14.71 -4.01 14.15
CA PRO A 101 15.34 -2.74 14.49
C PRO A 101 15.52 -1.79 13.28
N ALA A 102 15.87 -2.35 12.10
CA ALA A 102 16.03 -1.58 10.88
C ALA A 102 14.68 -1.03 10.36
N LEU A 103 13.62 -1.84 10.46
CA LEU A 103 12.26 -1.44 10.14
C LEU A 103 11.80 -0.27 11.01
N PHE A 104 12.00 -0.35 12.34
CA PHE A 104 11.64 0.73 13.26
C PHE A 104 12.44 2.02 13.00
N ARG A 105 13.72 1.91 12.63
CA ARG A 105 14.52 3.08 12.25
C ARG A 105 13.94 3.78 11.02
N HIS A 106 13.55 3.01 10.02
CA HIS A 106 12.94 3.54 8.80
C HIS A 106 11.59 4.21 9.09
N LEU A 107 10.72 3.56 9.89
CA LEU A 107 9.44 4.12 10.32
C LEU A 107 9.58 5.44 11.09
N ARG A 108 10.58 5.55 11.97
CA ARG A 108 10.85 6.81 12.69
C ARG A 108 11.29 7.93 11.76
N ALA A 109 12.13 7.60 10.78
CA ALA A 109 12.61 8.59 9.81
C ALA A 109 11.47 9.10 8.91
N THR A 110 10.57 8.23 8.46
CA THR A 110 9.43 8.63 7.61
C THR A 110 8.34 9.36 8.40
N ALA A 111 8.06 8.96 9.63
CA ALA A 111 7.09 9.64 10.49
C ALA A 111 7.49 11.08 10.83
N ALA A 112 8.79 11.37 10.92
CA ALA A 112 9.29 12.71 11.23
C ALA A 112 9.07 13.74 10.09
N VAL A 113 8.77 13.28 8.88
CA VAL A 113 8.66 14.14 7.68
C VAL A 113 7.23 14.13 7.11
N ALA A 114 6.35 13.26 7.63
CA ALA A 114 4.98 13.16 7.14
C ALA A 114 4.16 14.41 7.52
N PRO A 115 3.58 15.15 6.54
CA PRO A 115 2.71 16.27 6.84
C PRO A 115 1.45 15.78 7.56
N GLN A 116 0.91 16.60 8.47
CA GLN A 116 -0.38 16.35 9.08
C GLN A 116 -1.48 17.01 8.24
N PRO A 117 -2.26 16.26 7.46
CA PRO A 117 -3.33 16.83 6.66
C PRO A 117 -4.47 17.33 7.58
N PRO A 118 -5.17 18.41 7.19
CA PRO A 118 -6.40 18.85 7.84
C PRO A 118 -7.45 17.73 7.95
N ALA A 119 -8.33 17.84 8.96
CA ALA A 119 -9.43 16.90 9.14
C ALA A 119 -10.36 16.86 7.91
N GLY A 120 -10.87 15.67 7.59
CA GLY A 120 -11.77 15.46 6.45
C GLY A 120 -11.09 15.33 5.09
N MET A 121 -9.75 15.36 5.02
CA MET A 121 -9.01 15.07 3.79
C MET A 121 -8.85 13.56 3.56
N LEU A 122 -8.70 13.18 2.29
CA LEU A 122 -8.30 11.84 1.90
C LEU A 122 -6.79 11.79 1.71
N TYR A 123 -6.16 10.74 2.23
CA TYR A 123 -4.86 10.30 1.74
C TYR A 123 -5.07 9.61 0.39
N VAL A 124 -4.21 9.91 -0.58
CA VAL A 124 -4.20 9.28 -1.91
C VAL A 124 -2.76 8.95 -2.29
N ASP A 125 -2.51 7.68 -2.65
CA ASP A 125 -1.27 7.18 -3.28
C ASP A 125 -1.62 6.54 -4.64
#